data_AF-A0A9Q3HJJ5-F1
#
_entry.id   AF-A0A9Q3HJJ5-F1
#
_cell.length_a   1.000
_cell.length_b   1.000
_cell.length_c   1.000
_cell.angle_alpha   90.00
_cell.angle_beta   90.00
_cell.angle_gamma   90.00
#
_symmetry.space_group_name_H-M   'P 1'
#
loop_
_entity.id
_entity.type
_entity.pdbx_description
1 polymer ?
#
loop_
_entity_poly.entity_id
_entity_poly.type
_entity_poly.pdbx_seq_one_letter_code
_entity_poly.pdbx_strand_id
1 'polypeptide(L)'
;MCFLLCSKDLLDVCEKAIGQDATPSTINRWTKLSFEAITTITSRINCRVFLEVINSETSDKASLLWFNINKQYAFKRAMNKGHVWMNWKKANYSGNLHKYIDDTCKFLLELESFSIKMPSEILSYILLGKLTGDPKLSQVVELLTLNEEIIEKPSQILSHLQQYSNHCQTKDNRPATVASDSELVSATNNEPYQTLYYCTNRKHNPKCLTHKKEECFAKNPHLRPQRRDNKRKAPSASPAAHI
;
A
#
# COMPACT_ATOMS: atom_id res chain seq x y z
N MET A 1 -13.28 -27.45 2.68
CA MET A 1 -14.64 -27.76 3.17
C MET A 1 -14.94 -29.27 3.17
N CYS A 2 -13.96 -30.16 2.94
CA CYS A 2 -14.13 -31.63 3.04
C CYS A 2 -14.14 -32.18 4.49
N PHE A 3 -13.86 -31.36 5.51
CA PHE A 3 -13.71 -31.83 6.90
C PHE A 3 -15.04 -32.17 7.60
N LEU A 4 -16.19 -31.86 7.00
CA LEU A 4 -17.50 -32.14 7.60
C LEU A 4 -17.88 -33.63 7.51
N LEU A 5 -17.52 -34.29 6.40
CA LEU A 5 -17.81 -35.69 6.15
C LEU A 5 -16.54 -36.51 6.36
N CYS A 6 -16.54 -37.39 7.36
CA CYS A 6 -15.35 -38.13 7.79
C CYS A 6 -15.04 -39.37 6.92
N SER A 7 -15.96 -39.77 6.03
CA SER A 7 -15.78 -40.91 5.14
C SER A 7 -16.03 -40.54 3.68
N LYS A 8 -15.26 -41.18 2.79
CA LYS A 8 -15.34 -40.98 1.33
C LYS A 8 -16.70 -41.42 0.77
N ASP A 9 -17.30 -42.45 1.35
CA ASP A 9 -18.61 -42.96 0.95
C ASP A 9 -19.74 -41.95 1.21
N LEU A 10 -19.69 -41.21 2.33
CA LEU A 10 -20.67 -40.16 2.61
C LEU A 10 -20.47 -38.94 1.70
N LEU A 11 -19.22 -38.60 1.36
CA LEU A 11 -18.93 -37.54 0.40
C LEU A 11 -19.42 -37.90 -1.00
N ASP A 12 -19.20 -39.14 -1.44
CA ASP A 12 -19.68 -39.64 -2.73
C ASP A 12 -21.21 -39.54 -2.84
N VAL A 13 -21.92 -39.79 -1.74
CA VAL A 13 -23.39 -39.66 -1.66
C VAL A 13 -23.86 -38.20 -1.73
N CYS A 14 -23.02 -37.26 -1.31
CA CYS A 14 -23.31 -35.83 -1.41
C CYS A 14 -22.95 -35.23 -2.78
N GLU A 15 -21.99 -35.79 -3.51
CA GLU A 15 -21.46 -35.20 -4.75
C GLU A 15 -21.99 -35.85 -6.03
N LYS A 16 -22.33 -37.14 -5.99
CA LYS A 16 -22.73 -37.91 -7.19
C LYS A 16 -24.24 -38.15 -7.22
N ALA A 17 -24.78 -38.40 -8.41
CA ALA A 17 -26.15 -38.90 -8.55
C ALA A 17 -26.14 -40.44 -8.61
N ILE A 18 -27.20 -41.07 -8.09
CA ILE A 18 -27.46 -42.49 -8.34
C ILE A 18 -27.71 -42.67 -9.85
N GLY A 19 -27.04 -43.65 -10.46
CA GLY A 19 -27.30 -44.02 -11.86
C GLY A 19 -28.73 -44.57 -12.02
N GLN A 20 -29.38 -44.24 -13.14
CA GLN A 20 -30.79 -44.60 -13.40
C GLN A 20 -31.03 -46.14 -13.43
N ASP A 21 -29.99 -46.93 -13.67
CA ASP A 21 -30.03 -48.40 -13.74
C ASP A 21 -29.60 -49.09 -12.43
N ALA A 22 -29.63 -48.40 -11.28
CA ALA A 22 -29.17 -48.93 -10.01
C ALA A 22 -30.07 -50.06 -9.47
N THR A 23 -29.45 -51.12 -8.96
CA THR A 23 -30.18 -52.23 -8.34
C THR A 23 -30.90 -51.80 -7.05
N PRO A 24 -32.02 -52.44 -6.66
CA PRO A 24 -32.75 -52.11 -5.43
C PRO A 24 -31.88 -52.14 -4.15
N SER A 25 -30.91 -53.06 -4.10
CA SER A 25 -29.93 -53.14 -2.99
C SER A 25 -29.00 -51.93 -2.95
N THR A 26 -28.59 -51.43 -4.12
CA THR A 26 -27.77 -50.22 -4.24
C THR A 26 -28.55 -48.99 -3.80
N ILE A 27 -29.82 -48.87 -4.21
CA ILE A 27 -30.72 -47.78 -3.82
C ILE A 27 -30.87 -47.75 -2.29
N ASN A 28 -31.20 -48.89 -1.66
CA ASN A 28 -31.35 -48.96 -0.20
C ASN A 28 -30.07 -48.57 0.56
N ARG A 29 -28.90 -49.02 0.08
CA ARG A 29 -27.60 -48.63 0.65
C ARG A 29 -27.39 -47.12 0.53
N TRP A 30 -27.68 -46.55 -0.64
CA TRP A 30 -27.53 -45.13 -0.92
C TRP A 30 -28.45 -44.26 -0.07
N THR A 31 -29.69 -44.69 0.13
CA THR A 31 -30.66 -44.01 1.02
C THR A 31 -30.17 -44.02 2.46
N LYS A 32 -29.66 -45.16 2.95
CA LYS A 32 -29.09 -45.25 4.30
C LYS A 32 -27.92 -44.30 4.49
N LEU A 33 -26.97 -44.29 3.55
CA LEU A 33 -25.82 -43.38 3.58
C LEU A 33 -26.25 -41.91 3.44
N SER A 34 -27.33 -41.63 2.71
CA SER A 34 -27.87 -40.27 2.59
C SER A 34 -28.39 -39.76 3.94
N PHE A 35 -29.17 -40.55 4.68
CA PHE A 35 -29.63 -40.17 6.01
C PHE A 35 -28.48 -39.99 7.00
N GLU A 36 -27.46 -40.86 6.93
CA GLU A 36 -26.26 -40.76 7.77
C GLU A 36 -25.48 -39.46 7.46
N ALA A 37 -25.33 -39.11 6.17
CA ALA A 37 -24.70 -37.88 5.75
C ALA A 37 -25.49 -36.64 6.24
N ILE A 38 -26.81 -36.64 6.06
CA ILE A 38 -27.69 -35.55 6.52
C ILE A 38 -27.56 -35.35 8.03
N THR A 39 -27.63 -36.43 8.82
CA THR A 39 -27.53 -36.36 10.28
C THR A 39 -26.17 -35.83 10.72
N THR A 40 -25.10 -36.31 10.09
CA THR A 40 -23.73 -35.87 10.37
C THR A 40 -23.55 -34.38 10.06
N ILE A 41 -23.99 -33.93 8.88
CA ILE A 41 -23.95 -32.52 8.47
C ILE A 41 -24.76 -31.66 9.44
N THR A 42 -26.00 -32.06 9.71
CA THR A 42 -26.95 -31.34 10.56
C THR A 42 -26.42 -31.15 11.97
N SER A 43 -25.77 -32.16 12.53
CA SER A 43 -25.17 -32.09 13.88
C SER A 43 -24.01 -31.09 13.99
N ARG A 44 -23.42 -30.68 12.86
CA ARG A 44 -22.20 -29.84 12.81
C ARG A 44 -22.44 -28.44 12.25
N ILE A 45 -23.59 -28.17 11.67
CA ILE A 45 -23.96 -26.82 11.21
C ILE A 45 -24.64 -26.04 12.34
N ASN A 46 -24.43 -24.73 12.38
CA ASN A 46 -25.11 -23.88 13.36
C ASN A 46 -26.60 -23.70 13.01
N CYS A 47 -27.40 -23.28 14.00
CA CYS A 47 -28.85 -23.10 13.86
C CYS A 47 -29.25 -22.15 12.72
N ARG A 48 -28.43 -21.13 12.43
CA ARG A 48 -28.71 -20.18 11.36
C ARG A 48 -28.60 -20.82 9.98
N VAL A 49 -27.52 -21.56 9.72
CA VAL A 49 -27.34 -22.27 8.45
C VAL A 49 -28.36 -23.40 8.33
N PHE A 50 -28.70 -24.06 9.44
CA PHE A 50 -29.76 -25.07 9.49
C PHE A 50 -31.08 -24.54 8.93
N LEU A 51 -31.58 -23.40 9.45
CA LEU A 51 -32.85 -22.81 9.03
C LEU A 51 -32.85 -22.31 7.58
N GLU A 52 -31.68 -21.93 7.06
CA GLU A 52 -31.53 -21.43 5.68
C GLU A 52 -31.43 -22.54 4.63
N VAL A 53 -31.05 -23.76 5.03
CA VAL A 53 -30.66 -24.84 4.10
C VAL A 53 -31.57 -26.06 4.22
N ILE A 54 -32.16 -26.32 5.39
CA ILE A 54 -33.05 -27.48 5.61
C ILE A 54 -34.51 -27.08 5.44
N ASN A 55 -35.19 -27.76 4.52
CA ASN A 55 -36.60 -27.62 4.19
C ASN A 55 -37.17 -29.00 3.79
N SER A 56 -38.47 -29.07 3.52
CA SER A 56 -39.16 -30.31 3.13
C SER A 56 -38.63 -30.98 1.86
N GLU A 57 -37.82 -30.29 1.05
CA GLU A 57 -37.23 -30.83 -0.19
C GLU A 57 -35.82 -31.39 0.01
N THR A 58 -35.12 -30.91 1.04
CA THR A 58 -33.70 -31.20 1.34
C THR A 58 -33.52 -32.15 2.52
N SER A 59 -34.55 -32.32 3.36
CA SER A 59 -34.52 -33.20 4.53
C SER A 59 -34.16 -34.65 4.19
N ASP A 60 -34.46 -35.07 2.96
CA ASP A 60 -34.37 -36.46 2.53
C ASP A 60 -33.27 -36.70 1.50
N LYS A 61 -32.63 -35.61 1.01
CA LYS A 61 -31.65 -35.66 -0.09
C LYS A 61 -30.32 -35.04 0.33
N ALA A 62 -29.36 -35.89 0.69
CA ALA A 62 -28.02 -35.47 1.12
C ALA A 62 -27.27 -34.63 0.06
N SER A 63 -27.43 -34.95 -1.22
CA SER A 63 -26.82 -34.21 -2.32
C SER A 63 -27.38 -32.79 -2.48
N LEU A 64 -28.71 -32.64 -2.36
CA LEU A 64 -29.37 -31.33 -2.43
C LEU A 64 -29.02 -30.47 -1.20
N LEU A 65 -28.97 -31.09 -0.01
CA LEU A 65 -28.52 -30.44 1.22
C LEU A 65 -27.07 -29.94 1.06
N TRP A 66 -26.16 -30.80 0.61
CA TRP A 66 -24.76 -30.46 0.38
C TRP A 66 -24.60 -29.32 -0.65
N PHE A 67 -25.34 -29.39 -1.75
CA PHE A 67 -25.38 -28.33 -2.76
C PHE A 67 -25.84 -26.99 -2.16
N ASN A 68 -26.91 -26.98 -1.38
CA ASN A 68 -27.43 -25.77 -0.76
C ASN A 68 -26.46 -25.17 0.27
N ILE A 69 -25.79 -26.02 1.05
CA ILE A 69 -24.74 -25.57 1.99
C ILE A 69 -23.61 -24.89 1.20
N ASN A 70 -23.09 -25.56 0.18
CA ASN A 70 -22.02 -25.01 -0.66
C ASN A 70 -22.46 -23.69 -1.32
N LYS A 71 -23.69 -23.62 -1.81
CA LYS A 71 -24.28 -22.41 -2.38
C LYS A 71 -24.34 -21.27 -1.37
N GLN A 72 -24.81 -21.53 -0.14
CA GLN A 72 -24.89 -20.52 0.92
C GLN A 72 -23.50 -20.00 1.32
N TYR A 73 -22.52 -20.88 1.50
CA TYR A 73 -21.16 -20.45 1.84
C TYR A 73 -20.48 -19.73 0.67
N ALA A 74 -20.70 -20.17 -0.57
CA ALA A 74 -20.22 -19.46 -1.76
C ALA A 74 -20.85 -18.06 -1.86
N PHE A 75 -22.16 -17.94 -1.61
CA PHE A 75 -22.87 -16.68 -1.60
C PHE A 75 -22.36 -15.75 -0.49
N LYS A 76 -22.25 -16.23 0.75
CA LYS A 76 -21.66 -15.46 1.88
C LYS A 76 -20.23 -15.01 1.56
N ARG A 77 -19.41 -15.86 0.93
CA ARG A 77 -18.07 -15.48 0.46
C ARG A 77 -18.12 -14.35 -0.58
N ALA A 78 -19.03 -14.43 -1.55
CA ALA A 78 -19.20 -13.38 -2.57
C ALA A 78 -19.72 -12.06 -1.97
N MET A 79 -20.71 -12.14 -1.07
CA MET A 79 -21.21 -10.98 -0.33
C MET A 79 -20.10 -10.33 0.50
N ASN A 80 -19.31 -11.12 1.23
CA ASN A 80 -18.22 -10.61 2.05
C ASN A 80 -17.18 -9.87 1.19
N LYS A 81 -16.83 -10.41 0.01
CA LYS A 81 -15.98 -9.69 -0.96
C LYS A 81 -16.56 -8.34 -1.35
N GLY A 82 -17.86 -8.32 -1.67
CA GLY A 82 -18.58 -7.09 -2.00
C GLY A 82 -18.56 -6.09 -0.84
N HIS A 83 -18.80 -6.53 0.39
CA HIS A 83 -18.77 -5.67 1.57
C HIS A 83 -17.41 -5.05 1.82
N VAL A 84 -16.33 -5.83 1.79
CA VAL A 84 -14.95 -5.33 1.94
C VAL A 84 -14.66 -4.24 0.89
N TRP A 85 -14.95 -4.53 -0.38
CA TRP A 85 -14.73 -3.58 -1.46
C TRP A 85 -15.56 -2.29 -1.30
N MET A 86 -16.85 -2.43 -1.00
CA MET A 86 -17.75 -1.28 -0.86
C MET A 86 -17.40 -0.41 0.36
N ASN A 87 -17.00 -1.04 1.48
CA ASN A 87 -16.58 -0.32 2.69
C ASN A 87 -15.34 0.52 2.41
N TRP A 88 -14.33 -0.06 1.76
CA TRP A 88 -13.12 0.69 1.40
C TRP A 88 -13.37 1.75 0.33
N LYS A 89 -14.20 1.46 -0.68
CA LYS A 89 -14.59 2.46 -1.68
C LYS A 89 -15.20 3.70 -1.01
N LYS A 90 -16.05 3.51 0.00
CA LYS A 90 -16.66 4.59 0.79
C LYS A 90 -15.70 5.27 1.76
N ALA A 91 -14.66 4.58 2.22
CA ALA A 91 -13.68 5.14 3.14
C ALA A 91 -12.90 6.26 2.44
N ASN A 92 -13.02 7.49 2.94
CA ASN A 92 -12.30 8.64 2.42
C ASN A 92 -11.27 9.12 3.44
N TYR A 93 -10.28 9.85 2.95
CA TYR A 93 -9.32 10.51 3.81
C TYR A 93 -10.02 11.57 4.68
N SER A 94 -9.78 11.52 5.99
CA SER A 94 -10.43 12.38 6.98
C SER A 94 -9.49 13.40 7.61
N GLY A 95 -8.35 13.71 6.97
CA GLY A 95 -7.36 14.65 7.51
C GLY A 95 -6.32 14.03 8.47
N ASN A 96 -6.40 12.72 8.76
CA ASN A 96 -5.39 12.02 9.57
C ASN A 96 -4.67 10.97 8.72
N LEU A 97 -3.41 11.29 8.37
CA LEU A 97 -2.60 10.45 7.48
C LEU A 97 -2.21 9.10 8.11
N HIS A 98 -1.91 9.07 9.40
CA HIS A 98 -1.56 7.81 10.09
C HIS A 98 -2.74 6.84 10.10
N LYS A 99 -3.93 7.33 10.47
CA LYS A 99 -5.15 6.52 10.45
C LYS A 99 -5.45 5.99 9.04
N TYR A 100 -5.28 6.84 8.03
CA TYR A 100 -5.48 6.44 6.64
C TYR A 100 -4.52 5.34 6.20
N ILE A 101 -3.24 5.43 6.58
CA ILE A 101 -2.23 4.40 6.29
C ILE A 101 -2.62 3.09 6.97
N ASP A 102 -2.98 3.13 8.26
CA ASP A 102 -3.38 1.93 9.02
C ASP A 102 -4.63 1.26 8.43
N ASP A 103 -5.66 2.04 8.14
CA ASP A 103 -6.91 1.54 7.57
C ASP A 103 -6.69 0.97 6.16
N THR A 104 -5.78 1.57 5.39
CA THR A 104 -5.37 1.03 4.08
C THR A 104 -4.61 -0.28 4.21
N CYS A 105 -3.67 -0.40 5.16
CA CYS A 105 -2.95 -1.65 5.40
C CYS A 105 -3.92 -2.79 5.74
N LYS A 106 -4.90 -2.53 6.61
CA LYS A 106 -5.95 -3.50 6.95
C LYS A 106 -6.74 -3.92 5.71
N PHE A 107 -7.12 -2.97 4.87
CA PHE A 107 -7.85 -3.28 3.64
C PHE A 107 -7.03 -4.15 2.67
N LEU A 108 -5.73 -3.87 2.48
CA LEU A 108 -4.88 -4.69 1.63
C LEU A 108 -4.81 -6.15 2.13
N LEU A 109 -4.73 -6.34 3.45
CA LEU A 109 -4.78 -7.68 4.07
C LEU A 109 -6.15 -8.35 3.89
N GLU A 110 -7.24 -7.60 3.98
CA GLU A 110 -8.58 -8.13 3.70
C GLU A 110 -8.75 -8.54 2.23
N LEU A 111 -8.23 -7.75 1.28
CA LEU A 111 -8.23 -8.11 -0.14
C LEU A 111 -7.52 -9.45 -0.39
N GLU A 112 -6.35 -9.64 0.24
CA GLU A 112 -5.59 -10.88 0.16
C GLU A 112 -6.37 -12.05 0.79
N SER A 113 -6.90 -11.86 2.00
CA SER A 113 -7.70 -12.85 2.74
C SER A 113 -8.92 -13.34 1.95
N PHE A 114 -9.63 -12.43 1.27
CA PHE A 114 -10.76 -12.79 0.43
C PHE A 114 -10.37 -13.15 -1.01
N SER A 115 -9.07 -13.15 -1.35
CA SER A 115 -8.54 -13.40 -2.69
C SER A 115 -9.25 -12.56 -3.76
N ILE A 116 -9.38 -11.26 -3.49
CA ILE A 116 -9.89 -10.27 -4.44
C ILE A 116 -8.70 -9.87 -5.31
N LYS A 117 -8.73 -10.27 -6.59
CA LYS A 117 -7.67 -9.95 -7.54
C LYS A 117 -7.88 -8.55 -8.11
N MET A 118 -6.91 -7.68 -7.93
CA MET A 118 -6.88 -6.36 -8.55
C MET A 118 -5.44 -6.03 -8.95
N PRO A 119 -5.21 -5.40 -10.12
CA PRO A 119 -3.89 -4.92 -10.48
C PRO A 119 -3.34 -3.95 -9.43
N SER A 120 -2.10 -4.16 -9.01
CA SER A 120 -1.43 -3.37 -7.98
C SER A 120 -1.37 -1.88 -8.33
N GLU A 121 -1.11 -1.56 -9.60
CA GLU A 121 -1.08 -0.19 -10.11
C GLU A 121 -2.43 0.52 -9.94
N ILE A 122 -3.53 -0.17 -10.25
CA ILE A 122 -4.88 0.39 -10.08
C ILE A 122 -5.16 0.67 -8.60
N LEU A 123 -4.75 -0.23 -7.70
CA LEU A 123 -4.86 0.00 -6.26
C LEU A 123 -4.07 1.23 -5.84
N SER A 124 -2.82 1.36 -6.30
CA SER A 124 -1.95 2.52 -6.05
C SER A 124 -2.61 3.84 -6.46
N TYR A 125 -3.17 3.92 -7.67
CA TYR A 125 -3.88 5.12 -8.11
C TYR A 125 -5.13 5.43 -7.28
N ILE A 126 -5.91 4.41 -6.88
CA ILE A 126 -7.09 4.64 -6.04
C ILE A 126 -6.69 5.15 -4.65
N LEU A 127 -5.59 4.64 -4.08
CA LEU A 127 -5.07 5.11 -2.80
C LEU A 127 -4.68 6.59 -2.88
N LEU A 128 -3.81 6.92 -3.84
CA LEU A 128 -3.38 8.31 -4.07
C LEU A 128 -4.56 9.23 -4.38
N GLY A 129 -5.51 8.76 -5.20
CA GLY A 129 -6.73 9.50 -5.55
C GLY A 129 -7.64 9.84 -4.36
N LYS A 130 -7.59 9.07 -3.27
CA LYS A 130 -8.33 9.40 -2.03
C LYS A 130 -7.67 10.52 -1.22
N LEU A 131 -6.40 10.85 -1.50
CA LEU A 131 -5.63 11.89 -0.80
C LEU A 131 -5.62 13.23 -1.55
N THR A 132 -5.92 13.24 -2.85
CA THR A 132 -5.87 14.45 -3.70
C THR A 132 -6.81 15.57 -3.25
N GLY A 133 -7.85 15.24 -2.46
CA GLY A 133 -8.78 16.21 -1.90
C GLY A 133 -8.19 17.09 -0.79
N ASP A 134 -7.03 16.74 -0.21
CA ASP A 134 -6.35 17.59 0.77
C ASP A 134 -5.21 18.37 0.10
N PRO A 135 -5.26 19.72 0.07
CA PRO A 135 -4.22 20.55 -0.54
C PRO A 135 -2.84 20.37 0.09
N LYS A 136 -2.75 19.94 1.37
CA LYS A 136 -1.46 19.68 2.05
C LYS A 136 -0.77 18.43 1.53
N LEU A 137 -1.50 17.54 0.86
CA LEU A 137 -0.99 16.28 0.35
C LEU A 137 -0.82 16.30 -1.18
N SER A 138 -1.41 17.26 -1.89
CA SER A 138 -1.39 17.32 -3.35
C SER A 138 0.01 17.20 -3.95
N GLN A 139 1.01 17.92 -3.40
CA GLN A 139 2.38 17.88 -3.90
C GLN A 139 3.04 16.50 -3.70
N VAL A 140 2.81 15.87 -2.54
CA VAL A 140 3.34 14.52 -2.26
C VAL A 140 2.67 13.49 -3.16
N VAL A 141 1.36 13.60 -3.33
CA VAL A 141 0.60 12.71 -4.21
C VAL A 141 1.09 12.79 -5.65
N GLU A 142 1.32 14.00 -6.16
CA GLU A 142 1.85 14.21 -7.52
C GLU A 142 3.24 13.58 -7.68
N LEU A 143 4.15 13.82 -6.73
CA LEU A 143 5.50 13.23 -6.74
C LEU A 143 5.47 11.69 -6.74
N LEU A 144 4.59 11.09 -5.94
CA LEU A 144 4.42 9.63 -5.90
C LEU A 144 3.77 9.08 -7.17
N THR A 145 2.88 9.85 -7.80
CA THR A 145 2.18 9.45 -9.03
C THR A 145 3.09 9.50 -10.26
N LEU A 146 4.17 10.30 -10.23
CA LEU A 146 5.14 10.38 -11.33
C LEU A 146 6.21 9.29 -11.26
N ASN A 147 6.31 8.55 -10.16
CA ASN A 147 7.30 7.51 -9.97
C ASN A 147 6.69 6.13 -10.23
N GLU A 148 7.00 5.56 -11.40
CA GLU A 148 6.48 4.27 -11.85
C GLU A 148 6.80 3.13 -10.88
N GLU A 149 8.04 3.08 -10.36
CA GLU A 149 8.46 2.04 -9.42
C GLU A 149 7.63 2.04 -8.13
N ILE A 150 7.22 3.23 -7.67
CA ILE A 150 6.39 3.37 -6.48
C ILE A 150 4.94 2.93 -6.76
N ILE A 151 4.42 3.21 -7.95
CA ILE A 151 3.03 2.88 -8.33
C ILE A 151 2.84 1.38 -8.50
N GLU A 152 3.85 0.64 -8.97
CA GLU A 152 3.75 -0.82 -9.13
C GLU A 152 3.36 -1.54 -7.84
N LYS A 153 3.71 -0.98 -6.66
CA LYS A 153 3.47 -1.62 -5.36
C LYS A 153 2.81 -0.67 -4.36
N PRO A 154 1.53 -0.90 -4.01
CA PRO A 154 0.81 -0.13 -3.00
C PRO A 154 1.55 -0.01 -1.65
N SER A 155 2.33 -1.03 -1.28
CA SER A 155 3.15 -1.01 -0.05
C SER A 155 4.25 0.06 -0.06
N GLN A 156 4.82 0.39 -1.23
CA GLN A 156 5.83 1.44 -1.35
C GLN A 156 5.19 2.82 -1.16
N ILE A 157 4.00 3.04 -1.73
CA ILE A 157 3.23 4.28 -1.48
C ILE A 157 3.00 4.49 0.01
N LEU A 158 2.52 3.45 0.72
CA LEU A 158 2.26 3.54 2.15
C LEU A 158 3.53 3.86 2.95
N SER A 159 4.66 3.26 2.56
CA SER A 159 5.96 3.53 3.19
C SER A 159 6.40 4.99 3.00
N HIS A 160 6.25 5.54 1.80
CA HIS A 160 6.56 6.94 1.52
C HIS A 160 5.62 7.91 2.23
N LEU A 161 4.32 7.62 2.28
CA LEU A 161 3.35 8.42 3.03
C LEU A 161 3.67 8.41 4.53
N GLN A 162 4.12 7.28 5.07
CA GLN A 162 4.54 7.18 6.46
C GLN A 162 5.80 8.00 6.73
N GLN A 163 6.80 7.95 5.85
CA GLN A 163 7.98 8.81 5.93
C GLN A 163 7.60 10.30 5.89
N TYR A 164 6.69 10.69 5.00
CA TYR A 164 6.18 12.06 4.92
C TYR A 164 5.48 12.48 6.22
N SER A 165 4.59 11.63 6.75
CA SER A 165 3.89 11.87 8.02
C SER A 165 4.88 12.13 9.16
N ASN A 166 5.92 11.30 9.28
CA ASN A 166 6.94 11.43 10.31
C ASN A 166 7.73 12.74 10.14
N HIS A 167 8.08 13.11 8.90
CA HIS A 167 8.80 14.34 8.62
C HIS A 167 8.00 15.58 9.02
N CYS A 168 6.71 15.63 8.70
CA CYS A 168 5.85 16.75 9.09
C CYS A 168 5.75 16.91 10.61
N GLN A 169 5.59 15.80 11.35
CA GLN A 169 5.55 15.84 12.82
C GLN A 169 6.86 16.36 13.43
N THR A 170 8.02 16.03 12.85
CA THR A 170 9.30 16.56 13.33
C THR A 170 9.48 18.06 13.06
N LYS A 171 8.87 18.60 12.01
CA LYS A 171 8.86 20.04 11.71
C LYS A 171 7.95 20.82 12.67
N ASP A 172 6.79 20.26 12.99
CA ASP A 172 5.81 20.91 13.89
C ASP A 172 6.27 20.91 15.35
N ASN A 173 7.06 19.92 15.77
CA ASN A 173 7.63 19.83 17.12
C ASN A 173 8.93 20.63 17.31
N ARG A 174 9.38 21.40 16.31
CA ARG A 174 10.55 22.27 16.45
C ARG A 174 10.13 23.49 17.30
N PRO A 175 10.72 23.72 18.48
CA PRO A 175 10.42 24.94 19.25
C PRO A 175 10.69 26.16 18.36
N ALA A 176 9.83 27.18 18.45
CA ALA A 176 9.81 28.39 17.62
C ALA A 176 11.02 29.33 17.83
N THR A 177 12.24 28.79 17.81
CA THR A 177 13.50 29.51 17.88
C THR A 177 14.46 28.95 16.84
N VAL A 178 14.14 29.16 15.57
CA VAL A 178 15.02 29.78 14.57
C VAL A 178 14.31 29.74 13.22
N ALA A 179 13.92 30.92 12.73
CA ALA A 179 13.74 31.11 11.30
C ALA A 179 15.11 30.91 10.63
N SER A 180 15.23 29.90 9.79
CA SER A 180 16.19 29.87 8.70
C SER A 180 15.63 29.00 7.60
N ASP A 181 15.74 29.56 6.41
CA ASP A 181 15.00 29.26 5.20
C ASP A 181 15.00 27.79 4.76
N SER A 182 13.94 27.47 4.00
CA SER A 182 13.84 26.31 3.12
C SER A 182 15.15 25.98 2.43
N GLU A 183 15.52 24.70 2.46
CA GLU A 183 16.06 24.03 1.28
C GLU A 183 15.77 22.53 1.38
N LEU A 184 15.10 22.01 0.35
CA LEU A 184 15.07 20.59 0.01
C LEU A 184 16.52 20.12 -0.13
N VAL A 185 16.91 19.05 0.57
CA VAL A 185 18.16 18.36 0.23
C VAL A 185 17.89 16.87 0.11
N SER A 186 17.97 16.43 -1.14
CA SER A 186 18.12 15.03 -1.54
C SER A 186 19.44 14.50 -0.97
N ALA A 187 19.40 13.29 -0.41
CA ALA A 187 20.55 12.66 0.21
C ALA A 187 21.57 12.20 -0.85
N THR A 188 22.83 12.61 -0.73
CA THR A 188 24.00 11.79 -1.08
C THR A 188 25.22 12.19 -0.22
N ASN A 189 25.76 11.20 0.49
CA ASN A 189 27.11 11.01 1.06
C ASN A 189 28.05 12.17 1.42
N ASN A 190 28.63 12.00 2.63
CA ASN A 190 29.97 12.37 3.12
C ASN A 190 30.20 13.70 3.84
N GLU A 191 30.73 13.53 5.07
CA GLU A 191 31.40 14.44 6.00
C GLU A 191 30.62 15.64 6.58
N PRO A 192 30.80 15.96 7.88
CA PRO A 192 30.12 17.07 8.50
C PRO A 192 30.63 18.38 7.89
N TYR A 193 29.82 18.98 7.01
CA TYR A 193 30.06 20.31 6.48
C TYR A 193 30.27 21.28 7.64
N GLN A 194 31.50 21.78 7.79
CA GLN A 194 31.76 22.94 8.64
C GLN A 194 30.99 24.11 8.06
N THR A 195 29.99 24.59 8.80
CA THR A 195 29.23 25.79 8.44
C THR A 195 30.19 26.97 8.27
N LEU A 196 30.47 27.35 7.02
CA LEU A 196 31.37 28.46 6.71
C LEU A 196 30.64 29.78 6.99
N TYR A 197 31.06 30.47 8.06
CA TYR A 197 30.58 31.80 8.39
C TYR A 197 31.32 32.86 7.56
N TYR A 198 30.60 33.56 6.69
CA TYR A 198 31.17 34.62 5.86
C TYR A 198 31.14 35.99 6.57
N CYS A 199 32.12 36.84 6.24
CA CYS A 199 32.19 38.23 6.69
C CYS A 199 31.56 39.14 5.62
N THR A 200 30.54 39.92 5.98
CA THR A 200 29.79 40.80 5.07
C THR A 200 29.67 42.23 5.64
N ASN A 201 29.20 43.19 4.84
CA ASN A 201 28.88 44.56 5.27
C ASN A 201 30.04 45.31 5.96
N ARG A 202 31.25 45.17 5.43
CA ARG A 202 32.49 45.77 5.96
C ARG A 202 32.82 45.41 7.42
N LYS A 203 32.23 44.33 7.95
CA LYS A 203 32.46 43.85 9.32
C LYS A 203 32.95 42.40 9.29
N HIS A 204 33.86 42.08 10.20
CA HIS A 204 34.31 40.70 10.40
C HIS A 204 33.31 39.95 11.29
N ASN A 205 32.93 38.75 10.87
CA ASN A 205 32.11 37.84 11.66
C ASN A 205 33.01 37.07 12.63
N PRO A 206 32.84 37.21 13.96
CA PRO A 206 33.69 36.54 14.95
C PRO A 206 33.65 35.00 14.89
N LYS A 207 32.62 34.43 14.26
CA LYS A 207 32.47 32.99 14.06
C LYS A 207 33.18 32.49 12.79
N CYS A 208 33.79 33.39 12.02
CA CYS A 208 34.54 33.04 10.82
C CYS A 208 35.89 32.42 11.20
N LEU A 209 36.03 31.11 10.96
CA LEU A 209 37.24 30.35 11.26
C LEU A 209 38.29 30.43 10.13
N THR A 210 37.93 30.96 8.96
CA THR A 210 38.80 30.96 7.77
C THR A 210 39.91 32.01 7.79
N HIS A 211 39.77 33.06 8.59
CA HIS A 211 40.76 34.14 8.71
C HIS A 211 40.54 34.93 10.01
N LYS A 212 41.59 35.58 10.51
CA LYS A 212 41.51 36.44 11.71
C LYS A 212 40.92 37.82 11.39
N LYS A 213 40.42 38.52 12.40
CA LYS A 213 39.80 39.85 12.28
C LYS A 213 40.69 40.89 11.58
N GLU A 214 42.00 40.79 11.74
CA GLU A 214 42.99 41.72 11.18
C GLU A 214 43.20 41.52 9.68
N GLU A 215 43.05 40.29 9.20
CA GLU A 215 43.24 39.88 7.81
C GLU A 215 41.92 39.84 7.01
N CYS A 216 40.81 40.23 7.64
CA CYS A 216 39.49 40.20 7.03
C CYS A 216 39.37 41.24 5.92
N PHE A 217 39.33 40.78 4.66
CA PHE A 217 39.18 41.65 3.49
C PHE A 217 37.85 42.41 3.44
N ALA A 218 36.80 41.90 4.12
CA ALA A 218 35.57 42.67 4.25
C ALA A 218 35.80 43.92 5.11
N LYS A 219 36.54 43.81 6.22
CA LYS A 219 36.85 44.93 7.11
C LYS A 219 37.98 45.81 6.58
N ASN A 220 39.00 45.21 5.95
CA ASN A 220 40.19 45.86 5.43
C ASN A 220 40.33 45.61 3.91
N PRO A 221 39.55 46.30 3.06
CA PRO A 221 39.53 46.03 1.61
C PRO A 221 40.86 46.31 0.92
N HIS A 222 41.71 47.16 1.50
CA HIS A 222 43.04 47.51 0.97
C HIS A 222 44.06 46.37 1.09
N LEU A 223 43.81 45.36 1.93
CA LEU A 223 44.66 44.16 2.05
C LEU A 223 44.33 43.11 0.98
N ARG A 224 43.30 43.34 0.16
CA ARG A 224 42.87 42.36 -0.83
C ARG A 224 43.92 42.24 -1.94
N PRO A 225 44.43 41.04 -2.24
CA PRO A 225 45.40 40.87 -3.32
C PRO A 225 44.78 41.31 -4.65
N GLN A 226 45.47 42.17 -5.39
CA GLN A 226 45.02 42.61 -6.73
C GLN A 226 45.01 41.40 -7.68
N ARG A 227 43.88 41.21 -8.35
CA ARG A 227 43.67 40.11 -9.30
C ARG A 227 44.56 40.36 -10.53
N ARG A 228 45.48 39.44 -10.83
CA ARG A 228 46.20 39.46 -12.11
C ARG A 228 45.24 39.00 -13.21
N ASP A 229 44.98 39.87 -14.19
CA ASP A 229 44.16 39.55 -15.35
C ASP A 229 44.90 38.58 -16.29
N ASN A 230 44.54 37.30 -16.24
CA ASN A 230 44.96 36.32 -17.24
C ASN A 230 44.19 36.56 -18.54
N LYS A 231 44.80 37.31 -19.47
CA LYS A 231 44.40 37.36 -20.88
C LYS A 231 44.43 35.93 -21.46
N ARG A 232 43.26 35.34 -21.68
CA ARG A 232 43.11 34.09 -22.43
C ARG A 232 43.53 34.32 -23.89
N LYS A 233 44.55 33.60 -24.35
CA LYS A 233 44.89 33.45 -25.77
C LYS A 233 43.70 32.82 -26.51
N ALA A 234 43.26 33.46 -27.59
CA ALA A 234 42.30 32.88 -28.53
C ALA A 234 42.93 31.72 -29.32
N PRO A 235 42.18 30.65 -29.64
CA PRO A 235 42.66 29.58 -30.49
C PRO A 235 42.70 30.02 -31.96
N SER A 236 43.85 29.78 -32.59
CA SER A 236 44.12 30.00 -34.01
C SER A 236 43.36 29.01 -34.89
N ALA A 237 42.86 29.52 -36.03
CA ALA A 237 42.29 28.76 -37.13
C ALA A 237 43.23 27.68 -37.69
N SER A 238 42.66 26.64 -38.30
CA SER A 238 43.35 25.75 -39.24
C SER A 238 42.46 25.49 -40.47
N PRO A 239 43.07 25.18 -41.62
CA PRO A 239 42.59 25.62 -42.92
C PRO A 239 41.85 24.54 -43.71
N ALA A 240 41.09 25.02 -44.70
CA ALA A 240 40.49 24.22 -45.77
C ALA A 240 41.57 23.48 -46.60
N ALA A 241 41.27 22.24 -46.97
CA ALA A 241 42.02 21.49 -47.98
C ALA A 241 41.04 20.99 -49.06
N HIS A 242 41.30 21.42 -50.29
CA HIS A 242 40.83 20.82 -51.53
C HIS A 242 41.31 19.36 -51.64
N ILE A 243 40.48 18.48 -52.21
CA ILE A 243 40.66 17.81 -53.52
C ILE A 243 39.25 17.52 -54.04
#